data_AF-A0A1M5VTU5-F1
#
_entry.id   AF-A0A1M5VTU5-F1
#
_cell.length_a   1.000
_cell.length_b   1.000
_cell.length_c   1.000
_cell.angle_alpha   90.00
_cell.angle_beta   90.00
_cell.angle_gamma   90.00
#
_symmetry.space_group_name_H-M   'P 1'
#
loop_
_entity.id
_entity.type
_entity.pdbx_description
1 polymer ?
#
loop_
_entity_poly.entity_id
_entity_poly.type
_entity_poly.pdbx_seq_one_letter_code
_entity_poly.pdbx_strand_id
1 'polypeptide(L)'
;MIKSKLIKKAVSVIAMTTLMVTGVILGNTKTVSAVTSSAIPTHVLVGYWHNFNNGSGDIKLRDVSSNFDVINISFGEPTTVTSGDIRFTPYNATDSEFKSDVQYLQSKGKKVLLSIGGQNGEVQLTSAGAVTSFVNSVSTIIDRYGLDGLDVDFEGHSLHLDAGDKDFKNPTTPVIVNTISALKQLKAKYGTNFVLTMAPETFFVQLGHTYYGGLNSYVDNRAGSFLPVIYGLRDSLNWVQVQYYNSGSINDINGKAQSMGTGEFYASLADMLLTGFNVNNDTNYFFPALRQDQVVIGVPSCNSAGNGYVSNSEVQSALDGLIYGGTVGSYKINNKYPNLRGLMTWSINWDKYTNYNWSNYFRNYFNNLTSPTNTLKAATLSSSAVTSGNYTISAVIPGYNTATSYKIYEGTTVITSGSLTPGQASKTINYNITSKTPGTYSYKCELSDGSKTVTSNQISVTVSSSTNNNAWVPNHAYKVGDIVTYNGGTYMCRQAHTSLLGWEPSSVPALWLQQ
;
A
#
# COMPACT_ATOMS: atom_id res chain seq x y z
N MET A 1 -14.69 45.15 72.46
CA MET A 1 -15.10 43.97 73.27
C MET A 1 -14.59 42.74 72.52
N ILE A 2 -13.66 41.87 72.97
CA ILE A 2 -13.28 41.31 74.29
C ILE A 2 -14.17 40.16 74.78
N LYS A 3 -13.59 38.93 74.84
CA LYS A 3 -14.06 37.66 75.47
C LYS A 3 -15.28 36.99 74.78
N SER A 4 -15.54 35.67 74.83
CA SER A 4 -14.93 34.44 75.40
C SER A 4 -15.67 33.18 74.83
N LYS A 5 -15.26 31.89 74.85
CA LYS A 5 -14.08 31.06 75.26
C LYS A 5 -14.17 29.71 74.45
N LEU A 6 -13.10 28.95 74.13
CA LEU A 6 -12.41 27.89 74.94
C LEU A 6 -13.38 26.75 75.37
N ILE A 7 -13.21 25.45 75.01
CA ILE A 7 -12.17 24.50 75.52
C ILE A 7 -11.97 23.21 74.63
N LYS A 8 -10.68 22.88 74.37
CA LYS A 8 -9.92 21.58 74.36
C LYS A 8 -10.69 20.22 74.31
N LYS A 9 -10.22 19.11 73.70
CA LYS A 9 -8.93 18.34 73.78
C LYS A 9 -8.86 17.29 72.62
N ALA A 10 -7.78 16.57 72.25
CA ALA A 10 -6.30 16.70 72.40
C ALA A 10 -5.55 15.51 71.69
N VAL A 11 -4.26 15.69 71.30
CA VAL A 11 -3.14 14.66 71.22
C VAL A 11 -3.31 13.46 70.24
N SER A 12 -2.36 13.00 69.38
CA SER A 12 -0.99 13.37 68.88
C SER A 12 -0.75 12.62 67.51
N VAL A 13 0.21 12.85 66.58
CA VAL A 13 1.57 13.47 66.47
C VAL A 13 2.76 12.46 66.52
N ILE A 14 3.82 12.69 65.69
CA ILE A 14 5.05 11.86 65.38
C ILE A 14 4.83 10.78 64.28
N ALA A 15 5.65 10.55 63.23
CA ALA A 15 6.86 11.19 62.61
C ALA A 15 6.77 11.04 61.06
N MET A 16 7.42 11.78 60.15
CA MET A 16 8.64 12.64 60.12
C MET A 16 9.96 11.93 59.76
N THR A 17 10.38 12.05 58.49
CA THR A 17 11.79 12.04 58.06
C THR A 17 12.00 12.94 56.83
N THR A 18 13.16 13.61 56.79
CA THR A 18 13.52 14.67 55.84
C THR A 18 14.64 14.24 54.90
N LEU A 19 14.74 14.87 53.73
CA LEU A 19 16.00 15.54 53.36
C LEU A 19 15.80 16.66 52.32
N MET A 20 16.58 17.73 52.44
CA MET A 20 16.76 18.75 51.41
C MET A 20 18.09 18.52 50.69
N VAL A 21 18.17 18.88 49.41
CA VAL A 21 19.42 19.32 48.78
C VAL A 21 19.12 20.56 47.92
N THR A 22 19.87 21.64 48.12
CA THR A 22 19.77 22.87 47.34
C THR A 22 20.59 22.79 46.04
N GLY A 23 20.06 23.31 44.94
CA GLY A 23 20.79 23.51 43.69
C GLY A 23 20.26 24.70 42.90
N VAL A 24 20.95 25.83 42.98
CA VAL A 24 20.68 27.01 42.13
C VAL A 24 21.54 26.91 40.88
N ILE A 25 20.91 26.86 39.71
CA ILE A 25 21.57 27.09 38.41
C ILE A 25 20.70 28.10 37.65
N LEU A 26 21.30 29.22 37.25
CA LEU A 26 20.67 30.17 36.32
C LEU A 26 20.76 29.58 34.91
N GLY A 27 19.63 29.47 34.21
CA GLY A 27 19.57 28.95 32.85
C GLY A 27 18.31 29.40 32.12
N ASN A 28 18.36 30.56 31.46
CA ASN A 28 17.27 31.05 30.61
C ASN A 28 17.21 30.28 29.27
N THR A 29 16.80 29.01 29.32
CA THR A 29 16.37 28.29 28.11
C THR A 29 14.90 28.58 27.87
N LYS A 30 14.58 29.30 26.78
CA LYS A 30 13.21 29.34 26.25
C LYS A 30 12.85 27.94 25.76
N THR A 31 12.18 27.15 26.60
CA THR A 31 11.52 25.92 26.15
C THR A 31 10.42 26.31 25.18
N VAL A 32 10.69 26.15 23.88
CA VAL A 32 9.63 26.16 22.87
C VAL A 32 8.72 24.98 23.21
N SER A 33 7.50 25.27 23.68
CA SER A 33 6.53 24.24 23.99
C SER A 33 6.30 23.39 22.75
N ALA A 34 6.64 22.09 22.84
CA ALA A 34 6.44 21.18 21.74
C ALA A 34 4.94 21.13 21.39
N VAL A 35 4.58 21.61 20.20
CA VAL A 35 3.22 21.45 19.67
C VAL A 35 2.97 19.94 19.58
N THR A 36 1.99 19.45 20.32
CA THR A 36 1.63 18.03 20.31
C THR A 36 1.15 17.66 18.92
N SER A 37 1.95 16.87 18.19
CA SER A 37 1.64 16.49 16.82
C SER A 37 0.28 15.78 16.77
N SER A 38 -0.67 16.40 16.06
CA SER A 38 -1.95 15.77 15.76
C SER A 38 -1.75 14.51 14.91
N ALA A 39 -2.45 13.43 15.28
CA ALA A 39 -2.55 12.26 14.44
C ALA A 39 -3.31 12.62 13.14
N ILE A 40 -2.82 12.13 12.01
CA ILE A 40 -3.47 12.33 10.71
C ILE A 40 -4.75 11.46 10.66
N PRO A 41 -5.93 12.01 10.31
CA PRO A 41 -7.17 11.25 10.19
C PRO A 41 -7.06 10.04 9.24
N THR A 42 -7.86 8.99 9.48
CA THR A 42 -7.91 7.79 8.61
C THR A 42 -8.23 8.17 7.17
N HIS A 43 -9.25 9.01 6.98
CA HIS A 43 -9.64 9.57 5.69
C HIS A 43 -9.39 11.08 5.72
N VAL A 44 -8.53 11.56 4.81
CA VAL A 44 -8.14 12.97 4.70
C VAL A 44 -8.72 13.65 3.47
N LEU A 45 -8.88 14.96 3.57
CA LEU A 45 -8.85 15.86 2.42
C LEU A 45 -7.52 16.58 2.38
N VAL A 46 -6.71 16.31 1.36
CA VAL A 46 -5.50 17.09 1.02
C VAL A 46 -5.90 18.16 0.01
N GLY A 47 -5.34 19.35 0.11
CA GLY A 47 -5.54 20.39 -0.88
C GLY A 47 -4.31 21.25 -1.09
N TYR A 48 -4.08 21.64 -2.34
CA TYR A 48 -3.05 22.62 -2.69
C TYR A 48 -3.53 24.04 -2.41
N TRP A 49 -2.68 24.85 -1.78
CA TRP A 49 -2.90 26.27 -1.53
C TRP A 49 -1.91 27.08 -2.37
N HIS A 50 -2.43 27.97 -3.22
CA HIS A 50 -1.59 28.77 -4.11
C HIS A 50 -0.83 29.85 -3.34
N ASN A 51 0.50 29.78 -3.32
CA ASN A 51 1.39 30.89 -2.93
C ASN A 51 1.58 31.87 -4.10
N PHE A 52 0.49 32.16 -4.81
CA PHE A 52 0.42 33.02 -5.99
C PHE A 52 -1.07 33.25 -6.34
N ASN A 53 -1.35 34.15 -7.29
CA ASN A 53 -2.70 34.33 -7.83
C ASN A 53 -2.74 34.01 -9.33
N ASN A 54 -3.62 33.07 -9.71
CA ASN A 54 -3.87 32.62 -11.10
C ASN A 54 -5.32 32.86 -11.56
N GLY A 55 -6.04 33.81 -10.95
CA GLY A 55 -7.45 34.10 -11.22
C GLY A 55 -8.45 33.37 -10.32
N SER A 56 -8.03 32.32 -9.61
CA SER A 56 -8.85 31.64 -8.58
C SER A 56 -9.08 32.48 -7.30
N GLY A 57 -8.27 33.52 -7.10
CA GLY A 57 -8.37 34.46 -5.98
C GLY A 57 -7.59 34.06 -4.73
N ASP A 58 -7.34 35.06 -3.88
CA ASP A 58 -6.48 34.92 -2.70
C ASP A 58 -7.20 34.25 -1.52
N ILE A 59 -6.43 33.52 -0.71
CA ILE A 59 -6.80 32.98 0.60
C ILE A 59 -5.61 33.20 1.52
N LYS A 60 -5.76 33.89 2.66
CA LYS A 60 -4.69 33.86 3.68
C LYS A 60 -4.61 32.46 4.25
N LEU A 61 -3.41 31.98 4.58
CA LEU A 61 -3.22 30.58 5.00
C LEU A 61 -4.10 30.22 6.22
N ARG A 62 -4.29 31.13 7.19
CA ARG A 62 -5.22 30.96 8.33
C ARG A 62 -6.71 30.83 7.97
N ASP A 63 -7.11 31.30 6.79
CA ASP A 63 -8.50 31.34 6.30
C ASP A 63 -8.86 30.14 5.40
N VAL A 64 -7.96 29.15 5.29
CA VAL A 64 -8.24 27.87 4.62
C VAL A 64 -9.39 27.14 5.31
N SER A 65 -10.31 26.58 4.49
CA SER A 65 -11.48 25.84 5.00
C SER A 65 -11.08 24.70 5.93
N SER A 66 -11.76 24.59 7.07
CA SER A 66 -11.57 23.53 8.06
C SER A 66 -11.89 22.12 7.53
N ASN A 67 -12.48 22.03 6.34
CA ASN A 67 -12.69 20.78 5.59
C ASN A 67 -11.36 20.08 5.22
N PHE A 68 -10.29 20.82 4.92
CA PHE A 68 -8.98 20.26 4.55
C PHE A 68 -8.18 19.85 5.77
N ASP A 69 -7.56 18.68 5.77
CA ASP A 69 -6.70 18.17 6.87
C ASP A 69 -5.22 18.41 6.62
N VAL A 70 -4.83 18.41 5.34
CA VAL A 70 -3.44 18.57 4.88
C VAL A 70 -3.43 19.65 3.81
N ILE A 71 -2.53 20.62 3.96
CA ILE A 71 -2.44 21.81 3.13
C ILE A 71 -1.03 21.82 2.50
N ASN A 72 -0.99 21.63 1.18
CA ASN A 72 0.24 21.61 0.41
C ASN A 72 0.49 23.02 -0.13
N ILE A 73 1.58 23.67 0.29
CA ILE A 73 1.94 25.03 -0.08
C ILE A 73 2.60 25.01 -1.46
N SER A 74 1.92 25.54 -2.48
CA SER A 74 2.38 25.56 -3.88
C SER A 74 3.03 26.90 -4.24
N PHE A 75 4.35 26.99 -4.45
CA PHE A 75 5.37 25.94 -4.35
C PHE A 75 6.68 26.52 -3.80
N GLY A 76 7.57 25.66 -3.30
CA GLY A 76 9.00 25.92 -3.27
C GLY A 76 9.61 25.62 -4.64
N GLU A 77 10.42 26.53 -5.17
CA GLU A 77 10.96 26.45 -6.53
C GLU A 77 12.50 26.33 -6.51
N PRO A 78 13.12 25.56 -7.44
CA PRO A 78 14.58 25.48 -7.57
C PRO A 78 15.18 26.75 -8.20
N THR A 79 16.37 27.17 -7.77
CA THR A 79 17.09 28.28 -8.44
C THR A 79 17.55 27.95 -9.86
N THR A 80 17.95 26.70 -10.09
CA THR A 80 18.04 26.06 -11.41
C THR A 80 17.72 24.57 -11.29
N VAL A 81 17.28 23.95 -12.39
CA VAL A 81 16.86 22.54 -12.45
C VAL A 81 17.84 21.57 -11.77
N THR A 82 19.14 21.76 -11.95
CA THR A 82 20.20 20.88 -11.40
C THR A 82 20.87 21.38 -10.12
N SER A 83 20.48 22.55 -9.60
CA SER A 83 21.06 23.15 -8.39
C SER A 83 20.82 22.33 -7.11
N GLY A 84 19.64 21.70 -7.03
CA GLY A 84 19.04 21.23 -5.79
C GLY A 84 18.71 22.34 -4.77
N ASP A 85 18.92 23.62 -5.07
CA ASP A 85 18.73 24.71 -4.12
C ASP A 85 17.31 25.29 -4.23
N ILE A 86 16.44 24.88 -3.30
CA ILE A 86 15.01 25.21 -3.27
C ILE A 86 14.78 26.50 -2.47
N ARG A 87 13.94 27.39 -3.01
CA ARG A 87 13.60 28.68 -2.40
C ARG A 87 12.09 28.80 -2.23
N PHE A 88 11.67 29.49 -1.17
CA PHE A 88 10.27 29.76 -0.87
C PHE A 88 10.14 31.11 -0.14
N THR A 89 9.21 31.94 -0.62
CA THR A 89 8.87 33.26 -0.08
C THR A 89 7.35 33.38 -0.01
N PRO A 90 6.73 33.69 1.14
CA PRO A 90 5.27 33.82 1.24
C PRO A 90 4.70 34.89 0.30
N TYR A 91 3.63 34.56 -0.41
CA TYR A 91 2.87 35.50 -1.24
C TYR A 91 1.87 36.29 -0.40
N ASN A 92 1.82 37.61 -0.60
CA ASN A 92 0.94 38.56 0.11
C ASN A 92 0.96 38.45 1.67
N ALA A 93 2.08 37.98 2.24
CA ALA A 93 2.29 37.87 3.69
C ALA A 93 3.78 38.05 4.06
N THR A 94 4.11 38.45 5.29
CA THR A 94 5.48 38.39 5.81
C THR A 94 5.84 37.00 6.35
N ASP A 95 7.13 36.66 6.44
CA ASP A 95 7.62 35.42 7.09
C ASP A 95 7.00 35.20 8.48
N SER A 96 6.78 36.28 9.24
CA SER A 96 6.22 36.24 10.60
C SER A 96 4.72 35.93 10.59
N GLU A 97 3.95 36.51 9.67
CA GLU A 97 2.52 36.22 9.52
C GLU A 97 2.32 34.79 9.00
N PHE A 98 3.05 34.40 7.96
CA PHE A 98 2.96 33.04 7.40
C PHE A 98 3.30 31.98 8.46
N LYS A 99 4.35 32.19 9.27
CA LYS A 99 4.67 31.31 10.41
C LYS A 99 3.56 31.28 11.47
N SER A 100 2.92 32.42 11.74
CA SER A 100 1.77 32.49 12.65
C SER A 100 0.56 31.69 12.11
N ASP A 101 0.32 31.73 10.79
CA ASP A 101 -0.75 31.00 10.12
C ASP A 101 -0.52 29.48 10.12
N VAL A 102 0.71 29.03 9.83
CA VAL A 102 1.12 27.61 9.96
C VAL A 102 0.83 27.09 11.37
N GLN A 103 1.31 27.81 12.39
CA GLN A 103 1.12 27.44 13.80
C GLN A 103 -0.36 27.47 14.21
N TYR A 104 -1.14 28.41 13.69
CA TYR A 104 -2.58 28.45 13.91
C TYR A 104 -3.28 27.22 13.33
N LEU A 105 -2.99 26.84 12.08
CA LEU A 105 -3.56 25.64 11.45
C LEU A 105 -3.17 24.36 12.19
N GLN A 106 -1.91 24.22 12.60
CA GLN A 106 -1.43 23.11 13.43
C GLN A 106 -2.16 23.06 14.77
N SER A 107 -2.50 24.20 15.39
CA SER A 107 -3.35 24.25 16.60
C SER A 107 -4.80 23.79 16.36
N LYS A 108 -5.25 23.74 15.09
CA LYS A 108 -6.51 23.12 14.65
C LYS A 108 -6.34 21.66 14.20
N GLY A 109 -5.18 21.06 14.49
CA GLY A 109 -4.83 19.68 14.17
C GLY A 109 -4.42 19.44 12.72
N LYS A 110 -4.31 20.49 11.90
CA LYS A 110 -4.01 20.39 10.47
C LYS A 110 -2.52 20.18 10.21
N LYS A 111 -2.19 19.65 9.04
CA LYS A 111 -0.81 19.47 8.56
C LYS A 111 -0.51 20.47 7.45
N VAL A 112 0.63 21.15 7.52
CA VAL A 112 1.05 22.11 6.47
C VAL A 112 2.39 21.66 5.90
N LEU A 113 2.41 21.35 4.60
CA LEU A 113 3.56 20.80 3.89
C LEU A 113 4.11 21.82 2.90
N LEU A 114 5.43 21.87 2.70
CA LEU A 114 5.98 22.48 1.49
C LEU A 114 5.68 21.53 0.31
N SER A 115 5.13 22.02 -0.79
CA SER A 115 5.17 21.28 -2.05
C SER A 115 6.25 21.85 -2.96
N ILE A 116 6.91 20.98 -3.73
CA ILE A 116 7.94 21.35 -4.72
C ILE A 116 7.50 20.73 -6.04
N GLY A 117 7.15 21.58 -7.01
CA GLY A 117 6.47 21.19 -8.24
C GLY A 117 5.92 22.37 -9.03
N GLY A 118 4.99 22.09 -9.95
CA GLY A 118 4.42 23.09 -10.85
C GLY A 118 5.36 23.56 -11.95
N GLN A 119 4.92 24.55 -12.73
CA GLN A 119 5.57 25.00 -13.98
C GLN A 119 7.07 25.34 -13.88
N ASN A 120 7.53 25.86 -12.73
CA ASN A 120 8.94 26.20 -12.50
C ASN A 120 9.69 25.15 -11.65
N GLY A 121 8.98 24.14 -11.13
CA GLY A 121 9.44 23.20 -10.11
C GLY A 121 10.22 21.99 -10.62
N GLU A 122 10.80 22.03 -11.83
CA GLU A 122 11.55 20.89 -12.35
C GLU A 122 12.86 20.70 -11.57
N VAL A 123 13.02 19.58 -10.86
CA VAL A 123 14.17 19.29 -9.98
C VAL A 123 14.88 18.01 -10.42
N GLN A 124 16.09 18.14 -10.92
CA GLN A 124 16.96 17.02 -11.30
C GLN A 124 18.18 16.95 -10.36
N LEU A 125 18.15 16.06 -9.36
CA LEU A 125 19.27 15.87 -8.43
C LEU A 125 20.38 15.04 -9.09
N THR A 126 21.19 15.65 -9.95
CA THR A 126 22.21 14.95 -10.76
C THR A 126 23.50 14.59 -10.01
N SER A 127 23.71 15.11 -8.78
CA SER A 127 24.93 14.89 -8.02
C SER A 127 24.72 14.89 -6.50
N ALA A 128 25.69 14.35 -5.75
CA ALA A 128 25.72 14.44 -4.28
C ALA A 128 25.78 15.90 -3.77
N GLY A 129 26.32 16.82 -4.58
CA GLY A 129 26.24 18.26 -4.31
C GLY A 129 24.81 18.77 -4.34
N ALA A 130 24.06 18.47 -5.41
CA ALA A 130 22.64 18.82 -5.52
C ALA A 130 21.78 18.17 -4.41
N VAL A 131 22.06 16.91 -4.04
CA VAL A 131 21.43 16.26 -2.87
C VAL A 131 21.67 17.06 -1.58
N THR A 132 22.91 17.51 -1.36
CA THR A 132 23.29 18.30 -0.18
C THR A 132 22.59 19.67 -0.19
N SER A 133 22.54 20.36 -1.34
CA SER A 133 21.76 21.59 -1.53
C SER A 133 20.28 21.39 -1.20
N PHE A 134 19.68 20.29 -1.68
CA PHE A 134 18.25 20.00 -1.49
C PHE A 134 17.91 19.73 -0.03
N VAL A 135 18.65 18.81 0.61
CA VAL A 135 18.43 18.49 2.04
C VAL A 135 18.63 19.74 2.91
N ASN A 136 19.62 20.58 2.61
CA ASN A 136 19.86 21.81 3.38
C ASN A 136 18.79 22.89 3.12
N SER A 137 18.45 23.19 1.87
CA SER A 137 17.52 24.25 1.50
C SER A 137 16.08 23.94 1.91
N VAL A 138 15.59 22.73 1.58
CA VAL A 138 14.24 22.26 1.96
C VAL A 138 14.10 22.18 3.48
N SER A 139 15.10 21.64 4.19
CA SER A 139 15.04 21.59 5.65
C SER A 139 15.18 22.99 6.30
N THR A 140 15.86 23.95 5.67
CA THR A 140 15.86 25.36 6.12
C THR A 140 14.48 26.00 5.97
N ILE A 141 13.71 25.69 4.92
CA ILE A 141 12.33 26.18 4.74
C ILE A 141 11.41 25.57 5.81
N ILE A 142 11.49 24.25 6.01
CA ILE A 142 10.72 23.53 7.03
C ILE A 142 11.02 24.09 8.44
N ASP A 143 12.29 24.20 8.82
CA ASP A 143 12.72 24.70 10.14
C ASP A 143 12.34 26.19 10.33
N ARG A 144 12.39 27.00 9.26
CA ARG A 144 12.00 28.42 9.31
C ARG A 144 10.53 28.59 9.64
N TYR A 145 9.63 27.93 8.91
CA TYR A 145 8.18 28.15 9.05
C TYR A 145 7.51 27.17 10.02
N GLY A 146 8.17 26.07 10.39
CA GLY A 146 7.63 25.04 11.29
C GLY A 146 6.69 24.05 10.57
N LEU A 147 6.97 23.72 9.31
CA LEU A 147 6.12 22.85 8.49
C LEU A 147 6.15 21.39 8.98
N ASP A 148 5.05 20.66 8.78
CA ASP A 148 4.96 19.24 9.17
C ASP A 148 5.71 18.29 8.21
N GLY A 149 6.06 18.76 7.01
CA GLY A 149 6.60 17.87 5.99
C GLY A 149 6.82 18.44 4.60
N LEU A 150 7.00 17.52 3.66
CA LEU A 150 7.27 17.74 2.24
C LEU A 150 6.29 16.94 1.38
N ASP A 151 5.81 17.58 0.31
CA ASP A 151 5.13 16.98 -0.82
C ASP A 151 6.01 17.05 -2.06
N VAL A 152 6.18 15.91 -2.73
CA VAL A 152 7.04 15.76 -3.92
C VAL A 152 6.16 15.72 -5.16
N ASP A 153 5.98 16.88 -5.78
CA ASP A 153 5.15 17.12 -6.96
C ASP A 153 6.04 17.34 -8.20
N PHE A 154 7.02 16.43 -8.36
CA PHE A 154 8.09 16.54 -9.36
C PHE A 154 7.59 16.22 -10.78
N GLU A 155 7.08 17.24 -11.47
CA GLU A 155 6.59 17.18 -12.85
C GLU A 155 7.72 17.27 -13.91
N GLY A 156 7.35 17.31 -15.21
CA GLY A 156 8.26 17.66 -16.30
C GLY A 156 9.31 16.58 -16.63
N HIS A 157 10.59 16.90 -16.51
CA HIS A 157 11.73 15.97 -16.66
C HIS A 157 12.51 15.75 -15.36
N SER A 158 11.96 16.16 -14.21
CA SER A 158 12.55 16.02 -12.87
C SER A 158 13.09 14.62 -12.61
N LEU A 159 12.29 13.59 -12.96
CA LEU A 159 12.67 12.18 -12.86
C LEU A 159 12.54 11.49 -14.22
N HIS A 160 13.64 10.86 -14.64
CA HIS A 160 13.74 10.02 -15.82
C HIS A 160 14.55 8.76 -15.50
N LEU A 161 14.64 7.84 -16.45
CA LEU A 161 15.42 6.60 -16.37
C LEU A 161 16.50 6.60 -17.45
N ASP A 162 17.70 6.15 -17.10
CA ASP A 162 18.78 5.87 -18.06
C ASP A 162 18.52 4.57 -18.82
N ALA A 163 19.02 4.50 -20.06
CA ALA A 163 18.86 3.32 -20.90
C ALA A 163 19.57 2.10 -20.29
N GLY A 164 18.79 1.13 -19.80
CA GLY A 164 19.28 -0.05 -19.08
C GLY A 164 18.92 -0.08 -17.59
N ASP A 165 18.33 0.98 -17.02
CA ASP A 165 17.85 0.99 -15.63
C ASP A 165 16.50 0.25 -15.51
N LYS A 166 16.56 -1.09 -15.58
CA LYS A 166 15.40 -1.98 -15.77
C LYS A 166 14.72 -2.41 -14.47
N ASP A 167 15.45 -2.43 -13.35
CA ASP A 167 14.92 -2.90 -12.07
C ASP A 167 14.61 -1.73 -11.13
N PHE A 168 13.34 -1.32 -11.07
CA PHE A 168 12.88 -0.28 -10.15
C PHE A 168 13.17 -0.59 -8.66
N LYS A 169 13.51 -1.83 -8.31
CA LYS A 169 13.88 -2.23 -6.94
C LYS A 169 15.33 -1.83 -6.59
N ASN A 170 16.19 -1.73 -7.61
CA ASN A 170 17.62 -1.45 -7.51
C ASN A 170 18.03 -0.41 -8.58
N PRO A 171 17.44 0.80 -8.59
CA PRO A 171 17.64 1.78 -9.65
C PRO A 171 19.10 2.25 -9.73
N THR A 172 19.57 2.52 -10.94
CA THR A 172 20.94 3.01 -11.23
C THR A 172 20.98 4.45 -11.73
N THR A 173 19.88 4.98 -12.26
CA THR A 173 19.81 6.33 -12.83
C THR A 173 20.11 7.40 -11.76
N PRO A 174 21.08 8.31 -11.96
CA PRO A 174 21.53 9.23 -10.93
C PRO A 174 20.42 10.09 -10.32
N VAL A 175 19.50 10.65 -11.11
CA VAL A 175 18.40 11.49 -10.57
C VAL A 175 17.43 10.71 -9.67
N ILE A 176 17.20 9.44 -9.97
CA ILE A 176 16.36 8.54 -9.15
C ILE A 176 17.07 8.21 -7.83
N VAL A 177 18.31 7.73 -7.91
CA VAL A 177 19.12 7.32 -6.74
C VAL A 177 19.32 8.50 -5.77
N ASN A 178 19.65 9.67 -6.31
CA ASN A 178 19.85 10.89 -5.54
C ASN A 178 18.55 11.42 -4.92
N THR A 179 17.41 11.32 -5.62
CA THR A 179 16.09 11.69 -5.05
C THR A 179 15.71 10.77 -3.89
N ILE A 180 15.89 9.45 -4.05
CA ILE A 180 15.68 8.49 -2.95
C ILE A 180 16.60 8.80 -1.77
N SER A 181 17.88 9.15 -2.02
CA SER A 181 18.84 9.54 -0.98
C SER A 181 18.42 10.82 -0.24
N ALA A 182 18.06 11.88 -0.95
CA ALA A 182 17.65 13.16 -0.37
C ALA A 182 16.40 13.03 0.50
N LEU A 183 15.39 12.31 0.02
CA LEU A 183 14.15 12.07 0.76
C LEU A 183 14.35 11.17 1.99
N LYS A 184 15.26 10.18 1.91
CA LYS A 184 15.69 9.39 3.09
C LYS A 184 16.41 10.24 4.12
N GLN A 185 17.28 11.17 3.71
CA GLN A 185 17.97 12.09 4.62
C GLN A 185 16.98 13.05 5.32
N LEU A 186 15.97 13.57 4.62
CA LEU A 186 14.91 14.39 5.25
C LEU A 186 14.07 13.57 6.24
N LYS A 187 13.65 12.35 5.89
CA LYS A 187 12.98 11.42 6.83
C LYS A 187 13.86 11.09 8.04
N ALA A 188 15.19 10.95 7.87
CA ALA A 188 16.11 10.70 8.98
C ALA A 188 16.29 11.94 9.89
N LYS A 189 16.35 13.16 9.34
CA LYS A 189 16.43 14.42 10.12
C LYS A 189 15.21 14.63 11.03
N TYR A 190 14.02 14.33 10.52
CA TYR A 190 12.74 14.70 11.17
C TYR A 190 11.98 13.52 11.81
N GLY A 191 12.36 12.29 11.52
CA GLY A 191 11.80 11.07 12.12
C GLY A 191 10.31 10.85 11.79
N THR A 192 9.59 10.21 12.73
CA THR A 192 8.20 9.79 12.57
C THR A 192 7.19 10.94 12.47
N ASN A 193 7.56 12.16 12.88
CA ASN A 193 6.72 13.34 12.75
C ASN A 193 6.69 13.90 11.32
N PHE A 194 7.68 13.56 10.49
CA PHE A 194 7.79 14.07 9.12
C PHE A 194 6.71 13.47 8.22
N VAL A 195 5.83 14.31 7.70
CA VAL A 195 4.91 13.91 6.64
C VAL A 195 5.66 13.97 5.30
N LEU A 196 5.62 12.88 4.53
CA LEU A 196 6.13 12.83 3.17
C LEU A 196 5.05 12.28 2.25
N THR A 197 4.70 13.08 1.24
CA THR A 197 3.74 12.73 0.20
C THR A 197 4.37 12.87 -1.18
N MET A 198 3.75 12.25 -2.19
CA MET A 198 4.19 12.30 -3.58
C MET A 198 2.97 12.49 -4.47
N ALA A 199 3.02 13.42 -5.41
CA ALA A 199 1.90 13.77 -6.27
C ALA A 199 2.18 13.59 -7.78
N PRO A 200 2.77 12.46 -8.22
CA PRO A 200 3.12 12.29 -9.63
C PRO A 200 1.88 12.22 -10.53
N GLU A 201 2.03 12.70 -11.77
CA GLU A 201 1.13 12.35 -12.86
C GLU A 201 1.12 10.83 -13.10
N THR A 202 -0.01 10.30 -13.56
CA THR A 202 -0.14 8.90 -14.05
C THR A 202 0.95 8.45 -15.03
N PHE A 203 1.55 9.38 -15.79
CA PHE A 203 2.66 9.12 -16.73
C PHE A 203 3.90 8.54 -16.04
N PHE A 204 4.22 9.01 -14.84
CA PHE A 204 5.38 8.55 -14.08
C PHE A 204 5.09 7.32 -13.21
N VAL A 205 3.84 6.83 -13.18
CA VAL A 205 3.39 5.71 -12.33
C VAL A 205 2.65 4.64 -13.15
N GLN A 206 1.35 4.80 -13.42
CA GLN A 206 0.53 3.77 -14.06
C GLN A 206 0.93 3.48 -15.51
N LEU A 207 1.45 4.46 -16.26
CA LEU A 207 1.99 4.21 -17.61
C LEU A 207 3.12 3.18 -17.58
N GLY A 208 3.87 3.11 -16.47
CA GLY A 208 4.88 2.10 -16.18
C GLY A 208 4.38 0.65 -16.25
N HIS A 209 3.08 0.40 -16.19
CA HIS A 209 2.49 -0.91 -16.46
C HIS A 209 2.65 -1.32 -17.94
N THR A 210 2.41 -0.40 -18.88
CA THR A 210 2.53 -0.65 -20.33
C THR A 210 3.95 -0.42 -20.83
N TYR A 211 4.57 0.69 -20.42
CA TYR A 211 5.85 1.18 -20.92
C TYR A 211 6.70 1.73 -19.79
N TYR A 212 7.91 1.20 -19.60
CA TYR A 212 8.85 1.67 -18.57
C TYR A 212 10.16 2.17 -19.21
N GLY A 213 10.51 3.42 -18.94
CA GLY A 213 11.54 4.17 -19.69
C GLY A 213 12.92 3.50 -19.75
N GLY A 214 13.36 2.88 -18.66
CA GLY A 214 14.68 2.23 -18.58
C GLY A 214 14.83 0.94 -19.40
N LEU A 215 13.73 0.39 -19.96
CA LEU A 215 13.78 -0.85 -20.72
C LEU A 215 14.19 -0.68 -22.20
N ASN A 216 13.67 0.35 -22.88
CA ASN A 216 13.71 0.48 -24.34
C ASN A 216 13.88 1.94 -24.79
N SER A 217 14.84 2.22 -25.66
CA SER A 217 15.16 3.57 -26.17
C SER A 217 14.12 4.22 -27.09
N TYR A 218 12.98 3.55 -27.32
CA TYR A 218 11.85 4.07 -28.10
C TYR A 218 10.64 4.42 -27.22
N VAL A 219 10.74 4.18 -25.91
CA VAL A 219 9.80 4.63 -24.89
C VAL A 219 10.32 5.96 -24.34
N ASP A 220 9.40 6.89 -24.02
CA ASP A 220 9.76 8.11 -23.29
C ASP A 220 10.42 7.74 -21.96
N ASN A 221 11.64 8.21 -21.72
CA ASN A 221 12.46 7.73 -20.61
C ASN A 221 11.93 8.13 -19.22
N ARG A 222 10.88 8.96 -19.16
CA ARG A 222 10.16 9.31 -17.92
C ARG A 222 9.00 8.36 -17.60
N ALA A 223 8.57 7.52 -18.54
CA ALA A 223 7.44 6.61 -18.34
C ALA A 223 7.73 5.64 -17.18
N GLY A 224 6.93 5.73 -16.11
CA GLY A 224 7.12 4.95 -14.88
C GLY A 224 8.29 5.40 -13.98
N SER A 225 8.92 6.56 -14.19
CA SER A 225 10.13 6.98 -13.45
C SER A 225 9.93 7.22 -11.94
N PHE A 226 8.69 7.42 -11.48
CA PHE A 226 8.39 7.53 -10.04
C PHE A 226 8.35 6.17 -9.33
N LEU A 227 8.16 5.06 -10.04
CA LEU A 227 8.05 3.72 -9.45
C LEU A 227 9.26 3.34 -8.55
N PRO A 228 10.54 3.51 -8.97
CA PRO A 228 11.67 3.28 -8.07
C PRO A 228 11.68 4.21 -6.85
N VAL A 229 11.23 5.45 -6.98
CA VAL A 229 11.20 6.41 -5.86
C VAL A 229 10.12 6.03 -4.84
N ILE A 230 8.92 5.67 -5.30
CA ILE A 230 7.83 5.16 -4.46
C ILE A 230 8.27 3.86 -3.78
N TYR A 231 8.84 2.90 -4.54
CA TYR A 231 9.29 1.62 -4.00
C TYR A 231 10.38 1.81 -2.94
N GLY A 232 11.41 2.61 -3.24
CA GLY A 232 12.54 2.88 -2.37
C GLY A 232 12.18 3.61 -1.06
N LEU A 233 10.97 4.16 -0.94
CA LEU A 233 10.47 4.90 0.22
C LEU A 233 9.17 4.32 0.82
N ARG A 234 8.63 3.20 0.29
CA ARG A 234 7.29 2.69 0.62
C ARG A 234 7.04 2.41 2.11
N ASP A 235 8.07 2.09 2.89
CA ASP A 235 7.94 1.84 4.32
C ASP A 235 7.94 3.14 5.16
N SER A 236 8.37 4.26 4.57
CA SER A 236 8.47 5.58 5.20
C SER A 236 7.47 6.62 4.65
N LEU A 237 6.90 6.38 3.47
CA LEU A 237 5.97 7.27 2.79
C LEU A 237 4.60 7.32 3.48
N ASN A 238 4.03 8.52 3.65
CA ASN A 238 2.69 8.67 4.24
C ASN A 238 1.61 8.29 3.22
N TRP A 239 1.64 8.84 1.99
CA TRP A 239 0.86 8.38 0.85
C TRP A 239 1.40 8.88 -0.50
N VAL A 240 1.01 8.20 -1.58
CA VAL A 240 1.00 8.74 -2.95
C VAL A 240 -0.39 9.31 -3.23
N GLN A 241 -0.44 10.49 -3.83
CA GLN A 241 -1.64 11.20 -4.28
C GLN A 241 -1.55 11.48 -5.79
N VAL A 242 -1.62 10.42 -6.61
CA VAL A 242 -1.45 10.52 -8.07
C VAL A 242 -2.44 11.53 -8.66
N GLN A 243 -1.96 12.40 -9.56
CA GLN A 243 -2.80 13.32 -10.33
C GLN A 243 -3.59 12.52 -11.39
N TYR A 244 -4.90 12.29 -11.19
CA TYR A 244 -5.78 11.64 -12.16
C TYR A 244 -6.46 12.64 -13.11
N TYR A 245 -5.73 13.70 -13.45
CA TYR A 245 -6.16 14.81 -14.31
C TYR A 245 -4.99 15.26 -15.19
N ASN A 246 -5.26 16.04 -16.24
CA ASN A 246 -4.31 16.43 -17.30
C ASN A 246 -3.64 15.25 -18.06
N SER A 247 -3.92 14.01 -17.66
CA SER A 247 -3.38 12.74 -18.18
C SER A 247 -3.85 12.38 -19.60
N GLY A 248 -2.99 11.68 -20.34
CA GLY A 248 -3.37 10.96 -21.56
C GLY A 248 -4.22 9.72 -21.27
N SER A 249 -4.37 8.84 -22.27
CA SER A 249 -4.96 7.52 -22.02
C SER A 249 -3.93 6.58 -21.40
N ILE A 250 -4.33 5.84 -20.38
CA ILE A 250 -3.50 4.94 -19.58
C ILE A 250 -4.20 3.59 -19.49
N ASN A 251 -3.45 2.48 -19.58
CA ASN A 251 -4.05 1.15 -19.41
C ASN A 251 -4.25 0.82 -17.92
N ASP A 252 -5.41 0.28 -17.58
CA ASP A 252 -5.62 -0.36 -16.28
C ASP A 252 -4.91 -1.73 -16.19
N ILE A 253 -4.97 -2.36 -15.01
CA ILE A 253 -4.33 -3.65 -14.69
C ILE A 253 -4.74 -4.83 -15.60
N ASN A 254 -5.84 -4.71 -16.35
CA ASN A 254 -6.32 -5.70 -17.31
C ASN A 254 -5.90 -5.37 -18.75
N GLY A 255 -5.07 -4.33 -18.96
CA GLY A 255 -4.64 -3.86 -20.27
C GLY A 255 -5.68 -3.03 -21.03
N LYS A 256 -6.83 -2.71 -20.43
CA LYS A 256 -7.84 -1.84 -21.06
C LYS A 256 -7.39 -0.38 -20.97
N ALA A 257 -7.37 0.31 -22.11
CA ALA A 257 -7.15 1.76 -22.17
C ALA A 257 -8.30 2.52 -21.48
N GLN A 258 -7.95 3.36 -20.52
CA GLN A 258 -8.83 4.25 -19.76
C GLN A 258 -8.51 5.71 -20.09
N SER A 259 -9.50 6.60 -20.02
CA SER A 259 -9.36 8.03 -20.33
C SER A 259 -10.03 8.90 -19.27
N MET A 260 -9.42 10.06 -19.00
CA MET A 260 -9.91 11.05 -18.03
C MET A 260 -11.38 11.45 -18.25
N GLY A 261 -12.04 11.92 -17.18
CA GLY A 261 -13.43 12.40 -17.25
C GLY A 261 -14.50 11.36 -16.86
N THR A 262 -14.13 10.29 -16.16
CA THR A 262 -15.07 9.32 -15.55
C THR A 262 -14.60 8.87 -14.16
N GLY A 263 -15.52 8.42 -13.31
CA GLY A 263 -15.19 7.70 -12.08
C GLY A 263 -14.49 6.36 -12.35
N GLU A 264 -14.72 5.75 -13.51
CA GLU A 264 -14.00 4.53 -13.93
C GLU A 264 -12.50 4.78 -14.06
N PHE A 265 -12.08 5.90 -14.64
CA PHE A 265 -10.66 6.29 -14.76
C PHE A 265 -9.99 6.41 -13.38
N TYR A 266 -10.64 7.07 -12.42
CA TYR A 266 -10.11 7.22 -11.06
C TYR A 266 -10.03 5.87 -10.34
N ALA A 267 -11.08 5.06 -10.43
CA ALA A 267 -11.16 3.77 -9.73
C ALA A 267 -10.13 2.76 -10.27
N SER A 268 -10.07 2.59 -11.60
CA SER A 268 -9.21 1.62 -12.26
C SER A 268 -7.73 1.90 -12.05
N LEU A 269 -7.30 3.16 -12.18
CA LEU A 269 -5.90 3.54 -12.03
C LEU A 269 -5.46 3.65 -10.55
N ALA A 270 -6.38 3.89 -9.61
CA ALA A 270 -6.09 3.79 -8.17
C ALA A 270 -5.98 2.33 -7.69
N ASP A 271 -6.82 1.42 -8.22
CA ASP A 271 -6.76 -0.02 -7.91
C ASP A 271 -5.41 -0.65 -8.31
N MET A 272 -4.73 -0.12 -9.33
CA MET A 272 -3.36 -0.53 -9.68
C MET A 272 -2.37 -0.35 -8.52
N LEU A 273 -2.42 0.76 -7.78
CA LEU A 273 -1.55 0.99 -6.62
C LEU A 273 -1.97 0.15 -5.40
N LEU A 274 -3.24 -0.24 -5.32
CA LEU A 274 -3.82 -1.00 -4.20
C LEU A 274 -3.72 -2.53 -4.38
N THR A 275 -3.63 -3.00 -5.63
CA THR A 275 -3.42 -4.40 -6.00
C THR A 275 -1.94 -4.71 -6.32
N GLY A 276 -1.19 -3.74 -6.85
CA GLY A 276 0.12 -3.95 -7.47
C GLY A 276 -0.02 -4.45 -8.92
N PHE A 277 1.02 -4.26 -9.75
CA PHE A 277 0.97 -4.57 -11.19
C PHE A 277 2.35 -4.94 -11.76
N ASN A 278 2.37 -5.61 -12.92
CA ASN A 278 3.61 -5.91 -13.63
C ASN A 278 4.12 -4.69 -14.41
N VAL A 279 5.34 -4.23 -14.12
CA VAL A 279 5.99 -3.14 -14.86
C VAL A 279 6.33 -3.63 -16.27
N ASN A 280 6.02 -2.82 -17.28
CA ASN A 280 6.17 -3.13 -18.71
C ASN A 280 5.58 -4.51 -19.10
N ASN A 281 4.47 -4.91 -18.47
CA ASN A 281 3.81 -6.21 -18.56
C ASN A 281 4.70 -7.44 -18.25
N ASP A 282 5.89 -7.25 -17.68
CA ASP A 282 6.84 -8.32 -17.36
C ASP A 282 6.59 -8.86 -15.93
N THR A 283 6.28 -10.16 -15.83
CA THR A 283 6.01 -10.85 -14.56
C THR A 283 7.19 -10.94 -13.61
N ASN A 284 8.42 -10.69 -14.09
CA ASN A 284 9.62 -10.59 -13.24
C ASN A 284 9.67 -9.26 -12.45
N TYR A 285 9.00 -8.21 -12.96
CA TYR A 285 9.01 -6.85 -12.42
C TYR A 285 7.64 -6.46 -11.84
N PHE A 286 7.05 -7.33 -11.02
CA PHE A 286 5.85 -6.99 -10.24
C PHE A 286 6.13 -5.88 -9.21
N PHE A 287 5.52 -4.71 -9.41
CA PHE A 287 5.45 -3.62 -8.44
C PHE A 287 4.40 -3.95 -7.37
N PRO A 288 4.79 -4.09 -6.09
CA PRO A 288 3.88 -4.56 -5.05
C PRO A 288 2.92 -3.46 -4.58
N ALA A 289 1.69 -3.87 -4.26
CA ALA A 289 0.66 -3.02 -3.64
C ALA A 289 1.21 -2.11 -2.54
N LEU A 290 0.75 -0.86 -2.52
CA LEU A 290 0.86 0.03 -1.38
C LEU A 290 -0.20 -0.33 -0.33
N ARG A 291 -0.02 0.11 0.91
CA ARG A 291 -1.10 0.00 1.90
C ARG A 291 -2.22 0.97 1.51
N GLN A 292 -3.47 0.66 1.87
CA GLN A 292 -4.62 1.55 1.62
C GLN A 292 -4.44 2.93 2.26
N ASP A 293 -3.80 2.95 3.44
CA ASP A 293 -3.45 4.15 4.18
C ASP A 293 -2.37 5.01 3.48
N GLN A 294 -1.86 4.56 2.33
CA GLN A 294 -0.88 5.22 1.47
C GLN A 294 -1.40 5.57 0.06
N VAL A 295 -2.69 5.40 -0.24
CA VAL A 295 -3.25 5.75 -1.56
C VAL A 295 -4.34 6.80 -1.41
N VAL A 296 -4.09 7.94 -2.04
CA VAL A 296 -5.00 9.09 -2.16
C VAL A 296 -5.31 9.32 -3.63
N ILE A 297 -6.53 9.73 -3.94
CA ILE A 297 -6.97 10.01 -5.32
C ILE A 297 -6.90 11.52 -5.55
N GLY A 298 -6.01 11.98 -6.43
CA GLY A 298 -5.89 13.38 -6.83
C GLY A 298 -6.86 13.76 -7.94
N VAL A 299 -7.75 14.72 -7.69
CA VAL A 299 -8.80 15.16 -8.64
C VAL A 299 -8.89 16.69 -8.71
N PRO A 300 -9.32 17.29 -9.84
CA PRO A 300 -9.56 18.74 -9.89
C PRO A 300 -10.81 19.09 -9.06
N SER A 301 -10.79 20.21 -8.34
CA SER A 301 -11.93 20.65 -7.53
C SER A 301 -13.08 21.21 -8.37
N CYS A 302 -12.78 21.68 -9.59
CA CYS A 302 -13.74 22.20 -10.57
C CYS A 302 -13.16 22.17 -12.00
N ASN A 303 -14.02 22.42 -13.00
CA ASN A 303 -13.61 22.54 -14.42
C ASN A 303 -12.46 23.55 -14.66
N SER A 304 -12.37 24.62 -13.87
CA SER A 304 -11.34 25.65 -14.03
C SER A 304 -9.98 25.25 -13.45
N ALA A 305 -9.91 24.15 -12.69
CA ALA A 305 -8.68 23.70 -12.04
C ALA A 305 -7.80 22.81 -12.94
N GLY A 306 -8.40 22.03 -13.84
CA GLY A 306 -7.66 21.15 -14.76
C GLY A 306 -8.57 20.25 -15.62
N ASN A 307 -8.01 19.70 -16.69
CA ASN A 307 -8.73 18.77 -17.58
C ASN A 307 -8.94 17.43 -16.89
N GLY A 308 -10.13 16.84 -17.04
CA GLY A 308 -10.49 15.56 -16.43
C GLY A 308 -11.27 15.67 -15.11
N TYR A 309 -11.75 16.87 -14.76
CA TYR A 309 -12.79 17.06 -13.74
C TYR A 309 -14.03 16.21 -14.05
N VAL A 310 -14.68 15.72 -12.99
CA VAL A 310 -15.97 15.01 -13.03
C VAL A 310 -16.85 15.50 -11.89
N SER A 311 -18.16 15.24 -11.95
CA SER A 311 -19.07 15.59 -10.85
C SER A 311 -18.71 14.87 -9.54
N ASN A 312 -19.09 15.46 -8.41
CA ASN A 312 -18.86 14.84 -7.10
C ASN A 312 -19.46 13.42 -6.99
N SER A 313 -20.52 13.10 -7.75
CA SER A 313 -21.10 11.75 -7.83
C SER A 313 -20.19 10.74 -8.52
N GLU A 314 -19.39 11.14 -9.52
CA GLU A 314 -18.43 10.26 -10.20
C GLU A 314 -17.21 10.01 -9.30
N VAL A 315 -16.73 11.04 -8.59
CA VAL A 315 -15.70 10.87 -7.54
C VAL A 315 -16.20 9.94 -6.44
N GLN A 316 -17.46 10.11 -6.00
CA GLN A 316 -18.06 9.22 -4.99
C GLN A 316 -18.22 7.79 -5.52
N SER A 317 -18.63 7.60 -6.78
CA SER A 317 -18.73 6.28 -7.41
C SER A 317 -17.37 5.55 -7.41
N ALA A 318 -16.28 6.27 -7.70
CA ALA A 318 -14.93 5.73 -7.58
C ALA A 318 -14.54 5.38 -6.14
N LEU A 319 -14.83 6.27 -5.17
CA LEU A 319 -14.58 6.01 -3.74
C LEU A 319 -15.38 4.83 -3.21
N ASP A 320 -16.69 4.77 -3.46
CA ASP A 320 -17.58 3.70 -3.03
C ASP A 320 -17.17 2.36 -3.67
N GLY A 321 -16.86 2.38 -4.97
CA GLY A 321 -16.34 1.21 -5.68
C GLY A 321 -15.05 0.67 -5.06
N LEU A 322 -14.11 1.54 -4.69
CA LEU A 322 -12.86 1.12 -4.04
C LEU A 322 -13.09 0.67 -2.60
N ILE A 323 -13.76 1.49 -1.79
CA ILE A 323 -13.97 1.25 -0.35
C ILE A 323 -14.81 -0.01 -0.11
N TYR A 324 -15.90 -0.18 -0.86
CA TYR A 324 -16.84 -1.30 -0.71
C TYR A 324 -16.62 -2.43 -1.71
N GLY A 325 -15.83 -2.27 -2.77
CA GLY A 325 -15.69 -3.25 -3.86
C GLY A 325 -16.95 -3.34 -4.74
N GLY A 326 -16.77 -3.59 -6.04
CA GLY A 326 -17.90 -3.66 -6.99
C GLY A 326 -17.47 -3.39 -8.43
N THR A 327 -18.32 -2.68 -9.17
CA THR A 327 -18.04 -2.25 -10.55
C THR A 327 -18.28 -0.75 -10.65
N VAL A 328 -17.33 -0.01 -11.23
CA VAL A 328 -17.44 1.42 -11.52
C VAL A 328 -17.39 1.58 -13.04
N GLY A 329 -18.49 2.06 -13.64
CA GLY A 329 -18.69 1.98 -15.08
C GLY A 329 -18.67 0.51 -15.56
N SER A 330 -17.60 0.15 -16.26
CA SER A 330 -17.28 -1.21 -16.71
C SER A 330 -16.11 -1.88 -15.97
N TYR A 331 -15.32 -1.14 -15.19
CA TYR A 331 -14.18 -1.69 -14.45
C TYR A 331 -14.65 -2.40 -13.17
N LYS A 332 -14.24 -3.66 -13.00
CA LYS A 332 -14.56 -4.48 -11.84
C LYS A 332 -13.40 -4.48 -10.84
N ILE A 333 -13.66 -3.92 -9.65
CA ILE A 333 -12.72 -3.86 -8.53
C ILE A 333 -12.83 -5.18 -7.76
N ASN A 334 -11.77 -5.99 -7.78
CA ASN A 334 -11.82 -7.36 -7.23
C ASN A 334 -11.62 -7.41 -5.70
N ASN A 335 -11.16 -6.32 -5.09
CA ASN A 335 -10.98 -6.15 -3.65
C ASN A 335 -11.99 -5.13 -3.08
N LYS A 336 -11.91 -4.90 -1.77
CA LYS A 336 -12.48 -3.73 -1.08
C LYS A 336 -11.32 -2.97 -0.44
N TYR A 337 -11.46 -1.69 -0.10
CA TYR A 337 -10.38 -0.86 0.45
C TYR A 337 -10.87 0.08 1.57
N PRO A 338 -11.34 -0.46 2.71
CA PRO A 338 -11.97 0.32 3.78
C PRO A 338 -11.07 1.36 4.44
N ASN A 339 -9.74 1.23 4.32
CA ASN A 339 -8.76 2.16 4.89
C ASN A 339 -8.13 3.09 3.84
N LEU A 340 -8.77 3.28 2.67
CA LEU A 340 -8.28 4.18 1.62
C LEU A 340 -8.07 5.59 2.18
N ARG A 341 -6.87 6.16 2.02
CA ARG A 341 -6.45 7.38 2.72
C ARG A 341 -7.29 8.61 2.38
N GLY A 342 -7.92 8.68 1.21
CA GLY A 342 -8.92 9.70 0.88
C GLY A 342 -8.66 10.43 -0.43
N LEU A 343 -8.92 11.73 -0.44
CA LEU A 343 -8.84 12.59 -1.64
C LEU A 343 -7.78 13.69 -1.51
N MET A 344 -7.14 13.99 -2.62
CA MET A 344 -6.35 15.20 -2.85
C MET A 344 -7.09 16.05 -3.88
N THR A 345 -6.99 17.38 -3.78
CA THR A 345 -7.42 18.25 -4.87
C THR A 345 -6.47 19.38 -5.20
N TRP A 346 -6.30 19.60 -6.51
CA TRP A 346 -5.97 20.88 -7.08
C TRP A 346 -7.30 21.64 -7.34
N SER A 347 -7.65 22.68 -6.58
CA SER A 347 -6.94 23.24 -5.43
C SER A 347 -7.91 23.86 -4.42
N ILE A 348 -7.41 24.25 -3.23
CA ILE A 348 -8.17 24.95 -2.19
C ILE A 348 -8.70 26.29 -2.71
N ASN A 349 -7.91 27.00 -3.51
CA ASN A 349 -8.31 28.25 -4.15
C ASN A 349 -9.41 28.02 -5.18
N TRP A 350 -9.32 26.96 -5.99
CA TRP A 350 -10.35 26.61 -6.97
C TRP A 350 -11.64 26.06 -6.33
N ASP A 351 -11.56 25.35 -5.21
CA ASP A 351 -12.72 24.96 -4.39
C ASP A 351 -13.41 26.20 -3.78
N LYS A 352 -12.66 27.16 -3.21
CA LYS A 352 -13.22 28.45 -2.76
C LYS A 352 -13.89 29.21 -3.91
N TYR A 353 -13.28 29.26 -5.08
CA TYR A 353 -13.82 29.91 -6.27
C TYR A 353 -15.20 29.35 -6.67
N THR A 354 -15.42 28.04 -6.46
CA THR A 354 -16.73 27.38 -6.64
C THR A 354 -17.57 27.29 -5.36
N ASN A 355 -17.34 28.18 -4.38
CA ASN A 355 -18.07 28.28 -3.11
C ASN A 355 -17.98 27.02 -2.23
N TYR A 356 -16.80 26.40 -2.20
CA TYR A 356 -16.47 25.20 -1.43
C TYR A 356 -17.31 23.97 -1.78
N ASN A 357 -17.74 23.86 -3.05
CA ASN A 357 -18.64 22.80 -3.51
C ASN A 357 -18.05 21.39 -3.31
N TRP A 358 -16.75 21.23 -3.57
CA TRP A 358 -16.07 19.94 -3.50
C TRP A 358 -15.73 19.60 -2.05
N SER A 359 -15.10 20.52 -1.31
CA SER A 359 -14.63 20.19 0.06
C SER A 359 -15.76 19.98 1.05
N ASN A 360 -16.88 20.70 0.92
CA ASN A 360 -18.08 20.45 1.75
C ASN A 360 -18.68 19.07 1.46
N TYR A 361 -18.75 18.67 0.19
CA TYR A 361 -19.31 17.38 -0.21
C TYR A 361 -18.48 16.22 0.35
N PHE A 362 -17.16 16.24 0.13
CA PHE A 362 -16.31 15.13 0.57
C PHE A 362 -15.99 15.14 2.06
N ARG A 363 -16.03 16.30 2.73
CA ARG A 363 -16.02 16.33 4.20
C ARG A 363 -17.29 15.70 4.76
N ASN A 364 -18.46 15.99 4.18
CA ASN A 364 -19.69 15.32 4.58
C ASN A 364 -19.67 13.81 4.29
N TYR A 365 -19.16 13.39 3.13
CA TYR A 365 -18.99 11.97 2.78
C TYR A 365 -18.11 11.24 3.81
N PHE A 366 -16.89 11.71 4.05
CA PHE A 366 -15.96 11.05 4.99
C PHE A 366 -16.43 11.12 6.45
N ASN A 367 -17.15 12.17 6.87
CA ASN A 367 -17.74 12.26 8.21
C ASN A 367 -18.90 11.27 8.43
N ASN A 368 -19.59 10.83 7.37
CA ASN A 368 -20.68 9.86 7.41
C ASN A 368 -20.27 8.46 6.90
N LEU A 369 -18.99 8.24 6.57
CA LEU A 369 -18.52 7.00 5.97
C LEU A 369 -18.56 5.84 6.97
N THR A 370 -19.48 4.91 6.76
CA THR A 370 -19.53 3.65 7.50
C THR A 370 -18.47 2.67 6.97
N SER A 371 -17.20 2.87 7.36
CA SER A 371 -16.09 2.01 6.96
C SER A 371 -16.43 0.52 7.16
N PRO A 372 -16.27 -0.35 6.14
CA PRO A 372 -16.51 -1.77 6.25
C PRO A 372 -15.79 -2.39 7.45
N THR A 373 -16.55 -2.82 8.47
CA THR A 373 -15.99 -3.32 9.71
C THR A 373 -15.23 -4.63 9.47
N ASN A 374 -13.93 -4.61 9.81
CA ASN A 374 -13.12 -5.81 9.89
C ASN A 374 -13.83 -6.81 10.82
N THR A 375 -14.02 -8.03 10.33
CA THR A 375 -14.86 -9.04 10.97
C THR A 375 -14.18 -10.39 10.85
N LEU A 376 -14.23 -11.20 11.91
CA LEU A 376 -13.61 -12.53 11.91
C LEU A 376 -14.37 -13.45 10.94
N LYS A 377 -13.75 -13.76 9.80
CA LYS A 377 -14.33 -14.57 8.71
C LYS A 377 -13.56 -15.87 8.59
N ALA A 378 -14.24 -16.98 8.36
CA ALA A 378 -13.62 -18.27 8.09
C ALA A 378 -12.79 -18.26 6.80
N ALA A 379 -11.74 -19.07 6.74
CA ALA A 379 -11.04 -19.36 5.48
C ALA A 379 -11.87 -20.29 4.59
N THR A 380 -11.61 -20.28 3.28
CA THR A 380 -12.08 -21.33 2.36
C THR A 380 -10.90 -22.27 2.06
N LEU A 381 -11.10 -23.58 2.23
CA LEU A 381 -10.11 -24.61 1.96
C LEU A 381 -10.38 -25.34 0.63
N SER A 382 -9.31 -25.61 -0.10
CA SER A 382 -9.27 -26.51 -1.25
C SER A 382 -7.96 -27.33 -1.25
N SER A 383 -7.88 -28.34 -2.12
CA SER A 383 -6.64 -29.07 -2.40
C SER A 383 -6.34 -29.08 -3.90
N SER A 384 -5.08 -29.27 -4.26
CA SER A 384 -4.72 -29.68 -5.62
C SER A 384 -5.21 -31.11 -5.92
N ALA A 385 -5.04 -31.56 -7.17
CA ALA A 385 -5.02 -32.99 -7.47
C ALA A 385 -3.89 -33.70 -6.69
N VAL A 386 -4.07 -35.00 -6.44
CA VAL A 386 -3.09 -35.86 -5.76
C VAL A 386 -2.25 -36.61 -6.79
N THR A 387 -0.93 -36.43 -6.76
CA THR A 387 0.01 -37.12 -7.64
C THR A 387 1.02 -37.89 -6.79
N SER A 388 0.90 -39.22 -6.75
CA SER A 388 1.80 -40.12 -5.99
C SER A 388 1.97 -39.72 -4.51
N GLY A 389 0.86 -39.38 -3.84
CA GLY A 389 0.86 -38.91 -2.44
C GLY A 389 1.28 -37.45 -2.24
N ASN A 390 1.54 -36.69 -3.30
CA ASN A 390 1.90 -35.27 -3.24
C ASN A 390 0.69 -34.39 -3.62
N TYR A 391 0.42 -33.35 -2.84
CA TYR A 391 -0.64 -32.36 -3.09
C TYR A 391 -0.43 -31.10 -2.23
N THR A 392 -1.04 -29.99 -2.63
CA THR A 392 -1.07 -28.73 -1.86
C THR A 392 -2.45 -28.54 -1.23
N ILE A 393 -2.49 -28.18 0.05
CA ILE A 393 -3.68 -27.62 0.71
C ILE A 393 -3.60 -26.10 0.59
N SER A 394 -4.65 -25.48 0.06
CA SER A 394 -4.77 -24.03 -0.11
C SER A 394 -5.86 -23.49 0.80
N ALA A 395 -5.49 -22.54 1.68
CA ALA A 395 -6.41 -21.82 2.56
C ALA A 395 -6.52 -20.37 2.10
N VAL A 396 -7.65 -20.01 1.50
CA VAL A 396 -7.97 -18.63 1.09
C VAL A 396 -8.60 -17.90 2.26
N ILE A 397 -7.89 -16.92 2.81
CA ILE A 397 -8.38 -16.03 3.87
C ILE A 397 -9.12 -14.86 3.22
N PRO A 398 -10.43 -14.66 3.48
CA PRO A 398 -11.16 -13.50 2.97
C PRO A 398 -10.56 -12.19 3.49
N GLY A 399 -10.49 -11.19 2.62
CA GLY A 399 -10.04 -9.84 2.99
C GLY A 399 -10.91 -9.19 4.07
N TYR A 400 -10.31 -8.23 4.77
CA TYR A 400 -10.93 -7.45 5.86
C TYR A 400 -11.35 -8.33 7.03
N ASN A 401 -10.43 -9.22 7.39
CA ASN A 401 -10.52 -10.13 8.51
C ASN A 401 -9.93 -9.49 9.79
N THR A 402 -10.47 -9.79 10.97
CA THR A 402 -9.78 -9.46 12.23
C THR A 402 -8.67 -10.44 12.57
N ALA A 403 -8.59 -11.59 11.89
CA ALA A 403 -7.64 -12.66 12.18
C ALA A 403 -6.18 -12.17 12.27
N THR A 404 -5.56 -12.44 13.42
CA THR A 404 -4.15 -12.22 13.75
C THR A 404 -3.32 -13.50 13.62
N SER A 405 -3.96 -14.66 13.47
CA SER A 405 -3.30 -15.96 13.32
C SER A 405 -4.15 -16.99 12.57
N TYR A 406 -3.48 -18.03 12.05
CA TYR A 406 -4.10 -19.20 11.43
C TYR A 406 -3.50 -20.52 11.95
N LYS A 407 -4.28 -21.59 11.87
CA LYS A 407 -3.84 -23.00 12.03
C LYS A 407 -4.51 -23.88 10.99
N ILE A 408 -3.76 -24.66 10.22
CA ILE A 408 -4.31 -25.73 9.36
C ILE A 408 -4.13 -27.06 10.10
N TYR A 409 -5.17 -27.88 10.09
CA TYR A 409 -5.21 -29.20 10.73
C TYR A 409 -5.37 -30.32 9.72
N GLU A 410 -4.77 -31.47 10.02
CA GLU A 410 -5.15 -32.78 9.51
C GLU A 410 -5.87 -33.55 10.63
N GLY A 411 -7.19 -33.75 10.48
CA GLY A 411 -8.05 -34.24 11.55
C GLY A 411 -8.01 -33.33 12.77
N THR A 412 -7.33 -33.78 13.83
CA THR A 412 -7.09 -33.04 15.09
C THR A 412 -5.68 -32.47 15.21
N THR A 413 -4.74 -32.84 14.33
CA THR A 413 -3.32 -32.46 14.41
C THR A 413 -3.04 -31.19 13.63
N VAL A 414 -2.43 -30.17 14.24
CA VAL A 414 -1.97 -28.96 13.52
C VAL A 414 -0.78 -29.33 12.63
N ILE A 415 -0.89 -29.08 11.32
CA ILE A 415 0.18 -29.33 10.33
C ILE A 415 0.95 -28.06 9.93
N THR A 416 0.33 -26.89 10.08
CA THR A 416 1.00 -25.58 9.96
C THR A 416 0.21 -24.49 10.69
N SER A 417 0.90 -23.42 11.08
CA SER A 417 0.30 -22.25 11.73
C SER A 417 1.19 -21.02 11.55
N GLY A 418 0.63 -19.82 11.72
CA GLY A 418 1.41 -18.59 11.69
C GLY A 418 0.59 -17.32 11.90
N SER A 419 1.28 -16.19 11.93
CA SER A 419 0.69 -14.87 12.16
C SER A 419 0.07 -14.27 10.89
N LEU A 420 -0.90 -13.38 11.09
CA LEU A 420 -1.57 -12.57 10.09
C LEU A 420 -1.61 -11.12 10.54
N THR A 421 -1.58 -10.19 9.59
CA THR A 421 -1.93 -8.80 9.84
C THR A 421 -3.45 -8.65 9.64
N PRO A 422 -4.21 -8.09 10.59
CA PRO A 422 -5.62 -7.78 10.38
C PRO A 422 -5.86 -6.77 9.26
N GLY A 423 -7.08 -6.74 8.73
CA GLY A 423 -7.54 -5.70 7.80
C GLY A 423 -6.84 -5.68 6.44
N GLN A 424 -6.12 -6.74 6.05
CA GLN A 424 -5.50 -6.85 4.73
C GLN A 424 -6.49 -7.33 3.66
N ALA A 425 -6.08 -7.24 2.39
CA ALA A 425 -6.75 -7.87 1.27
C ALA A 425 -6.73 -9.42 1.37
N SER A 426 -7.40 -10.09 0.44
CA SER A 426 -7.48 -11.56 0.41
C SER A 426 -6.10 -12.20 0.33
N LYS A 427 -5.85 -13.28 1.10
CA LYS A 427 -4.54 -13.96 1.13
C LYS A 427 -4.70 -15.47 1.09
N THR A 428 -4.04 -16.12 0.13
CA THR A 428 -3.93 -17.58 0.08
C THR A 428 -2.68 -18.04 0.84
N ILE A 429 -2.85 -19.08 1.67
CA ILE A 429 -1.75 -19.83 2.29
C ILE A 429 -1.72 -21.20 1.65
N ASN A 430 -0.56 -21.60 1.13
CA ASN A 430 -0.34 -22.93 0.56
C ASN A 430 0.53 -23.76 1.51
N TYR A 431 0.11 -25.00 1.77
CA TYR A 431 0.89 -25.99 2.51
C TYR A 431 1.07 -27.23 1.64
N ASN A 432 2.32 -27.56 1.33
CA ASN A 432 2.66 -28.69 0.46
C ASN A 432 2.83 -29.97 1.29
N ILE A 433 2.05 -30.99 0.94
CA ILE A 433 2.12 -32.34 1.47
C ILE A 433 2.84 -33.20 0.44
N THR A 434 3.86 -33.95 0.86
CA THR A 434 4.66 -34.83 -0.01
C THR A 434 4.65 -36.26 0.52
N SER A 435 4.77 -37.22 -0.42
CA SER A 435 4.88 -38.66 -0.14
C SER A 435 3.87 -39.21 0.88
N LYS A 436 2.65 -38.64 0.92
CA LYS A 436 1.60 -39.06 1.86
C LYS A 436 1.23 -40.51 1.60
N THR A 437 1.07 -41.28 2.66
CA THR A 437 0.64 -42.68 2.58
C THR A 437 -0.78 -42.81 2.01
N PRO A 438 -1.15 -43.99 1.47
CA PRO A 438 -2.53 -44.28 1.09
C PRO A 438 -3.52 -44.13 2.25
N GLY A 439 -4.66 -43.50 1.97
CA GLY A 439 -5.72 -43.24 2.94
C GLY A 439 -6.54 -41.99 2.60
N THR A 440 -7.61 -41.77 3.37
CA THR A 440 -8.43 -40.55 3.28
C THR A 440 -8.13 -39.65 4.46
N TYR A 441 -7.63 -38.45 4.17
CA TYR A 441 -7.27 -37.44 5.16
C TYR A 441 -8.26 -36.27 5.09
N SER A 442 -8.55 -35.64 6.22
CA SER A 442 -9.51 -34.52 6.25
C SER A 442 -8.88 -33.27 6.86
N TYR A 443 -9.12 -32.13 6.23
CA TYR A 443 -8.44 -30.87 6.52
C TYR A 443 -9.41 -29.74 6.84
N LYS A 444 -9.04 -28.92 7.82
CA LYS A 444 -9.71 -27.66 8.19
C LYS A 444 -8.66 -26.60 8.50
N CYS A 445 -9.04 -25.32 8.39
CA CYS A 445 -8.27 -24.20 8.91
C CYS A 445 -9.09 -23.45 9.98
N GLU A 446 -8.43 -23.02 11.04
CA GLU A 446 -8.98 -22.12 12.04
C GLU A 446 -8.25 -20.79 11.97
N LEU A 447 -9.02 -19.70 11.95
CA LEU A 447 -8.52 -18.33 12.04
C LEU A 447 -8.95 -17.73 13.37
N SER A 448 -8.04 -16.99 14.02
CA SER A 448 -8.32 -16.32 15.29
C SER A 448 -7.79 -14.90 15.29
N ASP A 449 -8.55 -13.99 15.91
CA ASP A 449 -8.13 -12.61 16.22
C ASP A 449 -7.54 -12.46 17.63
N GLY A 450 -7.36 -13.57 18.36
CA GLY A 450 -6.89 -13.61 19.74
C GLY A 450 -8.01 -13.53 20.79
N SER A 451 -9.24 -13.17 20.40
CA SER A 451 -10.43 -13.18 21.28
C SER A 451 -11.48 -14.21 20.86
N LYS A 452 -11.57 -14.49 19.55
CA LYS A 452 -12.50 -15.45 18.94
C LYS A 452 -11.77 -16.34 17.93
N THR A 453 -12.41 -17.43 17.53
CA THR A 453 -11.92 -18.36 16.51
C THR A 453 -13.07 -18.73 15.56
N VAL A 454 -12.77 -18.90 14.28
CA VAL A 454 -13.69 -19.37 13.24
C VAL A 454 -13.02 -20.47 12.41
N THR A 455 -13.81 -21.45 11.98
CA THR A 455 -13.35 -22.64 11.25
C THR A 455 -13.80 -22.60 9.79
N SER A 456 -12.94 -23.02 8.87
CA SER A 456 -13.24 -23.17 7.44
C SER A 456 -14.28 -24.24 7.15
N ASN A 457 -14.68 -24.35 5.88
CA ASN A 457 -15.17 -25.63 5.37
C ASN A 457 -14.13 -26.73 5.62
N GLN A 458 -14.59 -27.94 5.90
CA GLN A 458 -13.75 -29.12 5.98
C GLN A 458 -13.69 -29.79 4.60
N ILE A 459 -12.51 -30.23 4.18
CA ILE A 459 -12.31 -30.98 2.93
C ILE A 459 -11.75 -32.37 3.23
N SER A 460 -11.90 -33.30 2.29
CA SER A 460 -11.31 -34.64 2.39
C SER A 460 -10.52 -34.95 1.12
N VAL A 461 -9.29 -35.41 1.31
CA VAL A 461 -8.35 -35.77 0.25
C VAL A 461 -8.05 -37.26 0.36
N THR A 462 -8.43 -38.02 -0.66
CA THR A 462 -8.11 -39.44 -0.77
C THR A 462 -6.79 -39.59 -1.52
N VAL A 463 -5.76 -40.07 -0.82
CA VAL A 463 -4.58 -40.65 -1.46
C VAL A 463 -4.93 -42.11 -1.77
N SER A 464 -5.23 -42.40 -3.03
CA SER A 464 -5.41 -43.78 -3.46
C SER A 464 -4.19 -44.61 -3.09
N SER A 465 -4.39 -45.83 -2.61
CA SER A 465 -3.35 -46.85 -2.72
C SER A 465 -2.95 -46.97 -4.17
N SER A 466 -1.65 -47.12 -4.44
CA SER A 466 -1.17 -47.58 -5.72
C SER A 466 -1.47 -49.07 -5.86
N THR A 467 -2.77 -49.43 -5.82
CA THR A 467 -3.30 -50.54 -6.61
C THR A 467 -3.19 -50.14 -8.07
N ASN A 468 -1.94 -50.10 -8.54
CA ASN A 468 -1.56 -50.48 -9.88
C ASN A 468 -2.29 -51.81 -10.12
N ASN A 469 -3.44 -51.74 -10.78
CA ASN A 469 -4.34 -52.87 -10.93
C ASN A 469 -3.81 -53.74 -12.08
N ASN A 470 -2.60 -54.25 -11.87
CA ASN A 470 -1.82 -54.98 -12.85
C ASN A 470 -2.34 -56.42 -12.96
N ALA A 471 -3.65 -56.63 -12.84
CA ALA A 471 -4.29 -57.89 -13.18
C ALA A 471 -3.85 -58.25 -14.60
N TRP A 472 -3.28 -59.44 -14.76
CA TRP A 472 -2.84 -59.89 -16.08
C TRP A 472 -4.04 -59.96 -17.02
N VAL A 473 -3.85 -59.46 -18.24
CA VAL A 473 -4.85 -59.47 -19.30
C VAL A 473 -4.25 -60.02 -20.59
N PRO A 474 -5.02 -60.76 -21.40
CA PRO A 474 -4.57 -61.23 -22.71
C PRO A 474 -4.52 -60.07 -23.72
N ASN A 475 -3.70 -60.23 -24.77
CA ASN A 475 -3.51 -59.25 -25.86
C ASN A 475 -2.90 -57.91 -25.42
N HIS A 476 -2.09 -57.91 -24.36
CA HIS A 476 -1.45 -56.71 -23.79
C HIS A 476 0.08 -56.79 -23.89
N ALA A 477 0.73 -55.68 -24.24
CA ALA A 477 2.17 -55.61 -24.46
C ALA A 477 2.94 -55.33 -23.15
N TYR A 478 3.46 -56.39 -22.53
CA TYR A 478 4.27 -56.34 -21.32
C TYR A 478 5.77 -56.22 -21.62
N LYS A 479 6.48 -55.48 -20.77
CA LYS A 479 7.93 -55.25 -20.79
C LYS A 479 8.62 -56.08 -19.71
N VAL A 480 9.92 -56.34 -19.86
CA VAL A 480 10.72 -56.98 -18.81
C VAL A 480 10.68 -56.13 -17.54
N GLY A 481 10.36 -56.74 -16.40
CA GLY A 481 10.19 -56.05 -15.12
C GLY A 481 8.76 -55.62 -14.78
N ASP A 482 7.80 -55.71 -15.72
CA ASP A 482 6.40 -55.45 -15.41
C ASP A 482 5.87 -56.50 -14.41
N ILE A 483 5.40 -56.05 -13.24
CA ILE A 483 4.80 -56.93 -12.22
C ILE A 483 3.28 -56.97 -12.41
N VAL A 484 2.70 -58.17 -12.50
CA VAL A 484 1.28 -58.45 -12.67
C VAL A 484 0.72 -59.35 -11.57
N THR A 485 -0.59 -59.37 -11.40
CA THR A 485 -1.31 -60.30 -10.51
C THR A 485 -2.21 -61.22 -11.32
N TYR A 486 -2.26 -62.51 -10.95
CA TYR A 486 -3.12 -63.50 -11.59
C TYR A 486 -3.45 -64.66 -10.64
N ASN A 487 -4.72 -65.06 -10.55
CA ASN A 487 -5.23 -66.11 -9.64
C ASN A 487 -4.68 -66.02 -8.19
N GLY A 488 -4.55 -64.80 -7.66
CA GLY A 488 -4.05 -64.53 -6.31
C GLY A 488 -2.53 -64.52 -6.14
N GLY A 489 -1.77 -64.92 -7.16
CA GLY A 489 -0.30 -64.80 -7.18
C GLY A 489 0.19 -63.50 -7.84
N THR A 490 1.43 -63.11 -7.50
CA THR A 490 2.15 -61.98 -8.10
C THR A 490 3.28 -62.51 -8.98
N TYR A 491 3.48 -61.92 -10.15
CA TYR A 491 4.42 -62.40 -11.16
C TYR A 491 5.14 -61.24 -11.85
N MET A 492 6.43 -61.36 -12.11
CA MET A 492 7.24 -60.40 -12.88
C MET A 492 7.49 -60.92 -14.30
N CYS A 493 7.30 -60.06 -15.29
CA CYS A 493 7.60 -60.34 -16.69
C CYS A 493 9.11 -60.50 -16.92
N ARG A 494 9.53 -61.63 -17.49
CA ARG A 494 10.94 -62.00 -17.74
C ARG A 494 11.42 -61.65 -19.15
N GLN A 495 10.50 -61.60 -20.11
CA GLN A 495 10.77 -61.36 -21.53
C GLN A 495 9.66 -60.46 -22.09
N ALA A 496 10.00 -59.36 -22.76
CA ALA A 496 9.00 -58.44 -23.31
C ALA A 496 8.18 -59.13 -24.42
N HIS A 497 6.86 -59.10 -24.30
CA HIS A 497 5.94 -59.82 -25.19
C HIS A 497 4.55 -59.20 -25.18
N THR A 498 3.76 -59.44 -26.23
CA THR A 498 2.29 -59.29 -26.15
C THR A 498 1.71 -60.59 -25.63
N SER A 499 0.96 -60.52 -24.52
CA SER A 499 0.26 -61.67 -23.94
C SER A 499 -0.79 -62.24 -24.90
N LEU A 500 -1.11 -63.51 -24.76
CA LEU A 500 -2.18 -64.19 -25.49
C LEU A 500 -3.02 -65.02 -24.51
N LEU A 501 -4.23 -65.43 -24.92
CA LEU A 501 -5.01 -66.39 -24.14
C LEU A 501 -4.26 -67.74 -24.12
N GLY A 502 -4.10 -68.35 -22.95
CA GLY A 502 -3.23 -69.51 -22.72
C GLY A 502 -1.79 -69.14 -22.33
N TRP A 503 -1.43 -67.84 -22.25
CA TRP A 503 -0.12 -67.35 -21.80
C TRP A 503 -0.18 -66.68 -20.41
N GLU A 504 -1.09 -67.16 -19.56
CA GLU A 504 -1.30 -66.64 -18.20
C GLU A 504 -0.02 -66.80 -17.35
N PRO A 505 0.22 -65.95 -16.32
CA PRO A 505 1.46 -65.98 -15.55
C PRO A 505 1.74 -67.29 -14.80
N SER A 506 0.70 -68.01 -14.38
CA SER A 506 0.81 -69.36 -13.81
C SER A 506 1.13 -70.44 -14.85
N SER A 507 0.89 -70.18 -16.13
CA SER A 507 0.96 -71.16 -17.22
C SER A 507 2.29 -71.16 -17.97
N VAL A 508 3.01 -70.02 -18.01
CA VAL A 508 4.24 -69.86 -18.83
C VAL A 508 5.44 -69.30 -18.05
N PRO A 509 6.17 -70.13 -17.26
CA PRO A 509 7.34 -69.71 -16.47
C PRO A 509 8.55 -69.18 -17.27
N ALA A 510 8.54 -69.36 -18.60
CA ALA A 510 9.52 -68.77 -19.51
C ALA A 510 9.29 -67.25 -19.71
N LEU A 511 8.04 -66.79 -19.64
CA LEU A 511 7.65 -65.39 -19.77
C LEU A 511 7.44 -64.72 -18.40
N TRP A 512 7.11 -65.49 -17.36
CA TRP A 512 6.71 -64.98 -16.05
C TRP A 512 7.48 -65.63 -14.90
N LEU A 513 7.83 -64.84 -13.89
CA LEU A 513 8.49 -65.29 -12.65
C LEU A 513 7.58 -64.96 -11.47
N GLN A 514 7.06 -65.97 -10.77
CA GLN A 514 6.34 -65.75 -9.52
C GLN A 514 7.24 -65.01 -8.51
N GLN A 515 6.65 -64.10 -7.73
CA GLN A 515 7.31 -63.32 -6.67
C GLN A 515 6.86 -63.81 -5.29
#